data_AF-A0A538DPR4-F1
#
_entry.id   AF-A0A538DPR4-F1
#
_cell.length_a   1.000
_cell.length_b   1.000
_cell.length_c   1.000
_cell.angle_alpha   90.00
_cell.angle_beta   90.00
_cell.angle_gamma   90.00
#
_symmetry.space_group_name_H-M   'P 1'
#
loop_
_entity.id
_entity.type
_entity.pdbx_description
1 polymer ?
#
loop_
_entity_poly.entity_id
_entity_poly.type
_entity_poly.pdbx_seq_one_letter_code
_entity_poly.pdbx_strand_id
1 'polypeptide(L)'
;MALPGDPHRYDRSPRGPLPRARRPGAACASGHRPAPLRGIRHLDAGARACRRGVRRRHRRRLARGRDRGRRPRRAPRVRPLVTRGCRRGGPLNLLVLFDIDGTLLLTHDEVYVEAARAALEEVYGTDADGPDVPGDTATAHVRRALLASGFDSAQVEAGLDRWCRSFSERYVDLLAEADTRHWELAPHAAEAISAVEHRALLTGNPPAVAHARMERLGLGRFFPPGQGAFGCERESRTELFALARERADNWPAARTVSVGDTPLDVSSAHDAGCLSIGVATGRYGAADLSHADSVISDLADLAPALAALQP
;
A
#
# COMPACT_ATOMS: atom_id res chain seq x y z
N MET A 1 5.11 -25.34 -89.03
CA MET A 1 5.73 -25.95 -87.84
C MET A 1 4.67 -26.80 -87.14
N ALA A 2 5.03 -28.07 -86.91
CA ALA A 2 4.54 -29.02 -85.90
C ALA A 2 3.03 -29.14 -85.56
N LEU A 3 2.44 -30.20 -86.14
CA LEU A 3 1.83 -31.41 -85.53
C LEU A 3 0.66 -31.37 -84.48
N PRO A 4 -0.29 -32.33 -84.59
CA PRO A 4 -1.40 -32.59 -83.67
C PRO A 4 -1.22 -33.87 -82.79
N GLY A 5 -2.13 -34.08 -81.83
CA GLY A 5 -2.65 -35.42 -81.45
C GLY A 5 -2.04 -36.17 -80.24
N ASP A 6 -2.94 -36.58 -79.33
CA ASP A 6 -3.00 -37.72 -78.36
C ASP A 6 -2.09 -38.95 -78.67
N PRO A 7 -1.82 -40.00 -77.83
CA PRO A 7 -2.54 -40.47 -76.61
C PRO A 7 -1.73 -41.27 -75.52
N HIS A 8 -2.45 -41.83 -74.54
CA HIS A 8 -2.25 -43.13 -73.85
C HIS A 8 -1.06 -43.47 -72.89
N ARG A 9 -1.46 -43.84 -71.65
CA ARG A 9 -1.21 -45.11 -70.91
C ARG A 9 0.04 -45.35 -70.01
N TYR A 10 -0.27 -46.02 -68.88
CA TYR A 10 0.56 -46.77 -67.89
C TYR A 10 1.41 -45.90 -66.93
N ASP A 11 1.55 -46.17 -65.62
CA ASP A 11 1.68 -47.46 -64.94
C ASP A 11 1.57 -47.33 -63.38
N ARG A 12 1.17 -48.43 -62.74
CA ARG A 12 1.51 -48.96 -61.39
C ARG A 12 1.17 -48.24 -60.06
N SER A 13 0.29 -48.94 -59.32
CA SER A 13 0.16 -49.06 -57.84
C SER A 13 1.45 -49.54 -57.12
N PRO A 14 1.40 -49.90 -55.83
CA PRO A 14 1.51 -49.09 -54.62
C PRO A 14 2.89 -49.27 -53.91
N ARG A 15 3.39 -48.27 -53.17
CA ARG A 15 4.55 -48.47 -52.29
C ARG A 15 4.11 -48.50 -50.82
N GLY A 16 4.62 -49.53 -50.13
CA GLY A 16 4.24 -49.96 -48.79
C GLY A 16 4.75 -49.09 -47.64
N PRO A 17 4.79 -49.66 -46.42
CA PRO A 17 4.62 -48.90 -45.18
C PRO A 17 5.85 -48.10 -44.74
N LEU A 18 5.57 -46.99 -44.05
CA LEU A 18 6.53 -46.11 -43.38
C LEU A 18 7.31 -46.85 -42.27
N PRO A 19 8.63 -46.58 -42.09
CA PRO A 19 9.40 -47.16 -41.01
C PRO A 19 9.12 -46.46 -39.66
N ARG A 20 9.05 -47.29 -38.60
CA ARG A 20 8.92 -46.89 -37.19
C ARG A 20 10.10 -46.00 -36.73
N ALA A 21 9.77 -44.87 -36.10
CA ALA A 21 10.75 -44.06 -35.39
C ALA A 21 11.23 -44.77 -34.11
N ARG A 22 12.56 -44.87 -33.99
CA ARG A 22 13.28 -45.38 -32.81
C ARG A 22 13.15 -44.40 -31.65
N ARG A 23 12.88 -44.93 -30.45
CA ARG A 23 13.07 -44.23 -29.16
C ARG A 23 14.55 -43.90 -28.95
N PRO A 24 14.94 -42.70 -28.49
CA PRO A 24 16.23 -42.50 -27.85
C PRO A 24 16.15 -42.97 -26.39
N GLY A 25 17.13 -43.78 -26.01
CA GLY A 25 17.33 -44.29 -24.67
C GLY A 25 17.91 -43.24 -23.71
N ALA A 26 17.78 -43.59 -22.43
CA ALA A 26 18.33 -42.90 -21.29
C ALA A 26 19.85 -42.70 -21.38
N ALA A 27 20.31 -41.53 -20.94
CA ALA A 27 21.69 -41.29 -20.56
C ALA A 27 21.71 -40.59 -19.19
N CYS A 28 22.72 -41.01 -18.43
CA CYS A 28 22.83 -40.95 -16.98
C CYS A 28 22.99 -39.55 -16.37
N ALA A 29 22.61 -39.52 -15.09
CA ALA A 29 22.78 -38.44 -14.14
C ALA A 29 24.24 -37.98 -13.99
N SER A 30 24.43 -36.66 -14.03
CA SER A 30 25.50 -35.97 -13.33
C SER A 30 24.86 -34.88 -12.48
N GLY A 31 25.09 -34.96 -11.17
CA GLY A 31 24.46 -34.10 -10.18
C GLY A 31 24.97 -32.67 -10.25
N HIS A 32 24.04 -31.72 -10.25
CA HIS A 32 24.25 -30.36 -9.78
C HIS A 32 23.10 -30.01 -8.84
N ARG A 33 23.39 -29.99 -7.55
CA ARG A 33 22.54 -29.37 -6.53
C ARG A 33 22.70 -27.85 -6.66
N PRO A 34 21.63 -27.06 -6.80
CA PRO A 34 21.72 -25.63 -6.54
C PRO A 34 21.89 -25.43 -5.03
N ALA A 35 22.87 -24.61 -4.66
CA ALA A 35 23.12 -24.17 -3.30
C ALA A 35 21.95 -23.31 -2.76
N PRO A 36 21.66 -23.33 -1.44
CA PRO A 36 20.63 -22.48 -0.86
C PRO A 36 21.08 -21.02 -0.93
N LEU A 37 20.22 -20.17 -1.48
CA LEU A 37 20.40 -18.72 -1.42
C LEU A 37 20.35 -18.29 0.05
N ARG A 38 21.45 -17.69 0.48
CA ARG A 38 21.68 -17.21 1.84
C ARG A 38 20.70 -16.07 2.14
N GLY A 39 19.94 -16.25 3.22
CA GLY A 39 19.12 -15.20 3.80
C GLY A 39 19.96 -14.00 4.22
N ILE A 40 19.41 -12.81 3.97
CA ILE A 40 19.91 -11.57 4.51
C ILE A 40 19.18 -11.36 5.83
N ARG A 41 19.86 -11.69 6.93
CA ARG A 41 19.54 -11.20 8.27
C ARG A 41 20.56 -10.12 8.64
N HIS A 42 20.10 -9.19 9.46
CA HIS A 42 20.82 -8.21 10.28
C HIS A 42 20.88 -6.78 9.74
N LEU A 43 20.00 -5.93 10.28
CA LEU A 43 20.43 -4.74 11.01
C LEU A 43 19.60 -4.63 12.29
N ASP A 44 20.19 -5.07 13.39
CA ASP A 44 19.67 -4.88 14.75
C ASP A 44 20.87 -4.50 15.63
N ALA A 45 21.02 -3.20 15.89
CA ALA A 45 21.98 -2.60 16.81
C ALA A 45 21.57 -1.13 17.01
N GLY A 46 21.29 -0.59 18.18
CA GLY A 46 21.32 -1.10 19.54
C GLY A 46 21.30 0.12 20.47
N ALA A 47 20.19 0.35 21.18
CA ALA A 47 20.12 1.39 22.22
C ALA A 47 20.19 0.74 23.61
N ARG A 48 21.40 0.65 24.17
CA ARG A 48 21.59 0.32 25.59
C ARG A 48 21.72 1.59 26.42
N ALA A 49 20.80 1.70 27.37
CA ALA A 49 20.86 2.64 28.48
C ALA A 49 22.07 2.34 29.41
N CYS A 50 22.71 3.40 29.90
CA CYS A 50 23.54 3.36 31.10
C CYS A 50 23.16 4.53 32.02
N ARG A 51 22.41 4.21 33.08
CA ARG A 51 22.27 5.02 34.29
C ARG A 51 23.60 5.02 35.04
N ARG A 52 23.98 6.16 35.65
CA ARG A 52 24.52 6.24 37.04
C ARG A 52 24.96 7.67 37.38
N GLY A 53 24.52 8.17 38.54
CA GLY A 53 25.26 9.22 39.25
C GLY A 53 24.45 9.99 40.28
N VAL A 54 24.31 9.41 41.47
CA VAL A 54 23.82 10.05 42.70
C VAL A 54 24.97 10.83 43.38
N ARG A 55 24.65 11.98 44.00
CA ARG A 55 25.19 12.59 45.26
C ARG A 55 25.07 14.13 45.14
N ARG A 56 24.80 14.96 46.15
CA ARG A 56 24.53 14.85 47.60
C ARG A 56 24.03 16.23 48.06
N ARG A 57 22.99 16.22 48.90
CA ARG A 57 22.73 17.04 50.11
C ARG A 57 23.28 18.47 50.20
N HIS A 58 22.39 19.41 50.54
CA HIS A 58 22.54 20.18 51.78
C HIS A 58 21.19 20.61 52.38
N ARG A 59 20.98 20.22 53.64
CA ARG A 59 19.93 20.73 54.54
C ARG A 59 20.28 22.16 54.95
N ARG A 60 19.28 23.03 55.17
CA ARG A 60 19.21 23.89 56.35
C ARG A 60 17.79 24.40 56.61
N ARG A 61 17.55 24.65 57.89
CA ARG A 61 16.29 24.73 58.65
C ARG A 61 15.65 26.12 58.58
N LEU A 62 14.32 26.10 58.73
CA LEU A 62 13.44 26.93 59.57
C LEU A 62 13.73 28.43 59.73
N ALA A 63 12.72 29.27 59.43
CA ALA A 63 12.23 30.28 60.37
C ALA A 63 10.79 30.70 60.01
N ARG A 64 9.92 30.70 61.04
CA ARG A 64 8.63 31.39 61.06
C ARG A 64 8.89 32.88 61.28
N GLY A 65 8.21 33.73 60.53
CA GLY A 65 8.13 35.16 60.78
C GLY A 65 6.76 35.67 60.35
N ARG A 66 5.93 36.06 61.33
CA ARG A 66 4.75 36.89 61.12
C ARG A 66 5.24 38.31 60.83
N ASP A 67 4.78 38.95 59.77
CA ASP A 67 4.65 40.39 59.79
C ASP A 67 3.50 40.91 58.92
N ARG A 68 2.93 42.01 59.38
CA ARG A 68 1.68 42.62 58.97
C ARG A 68 1.89 43.59 57.79
N GLY A 69 0.87 43.65 56.94
CA GLY A 69 0.39 44.89 56.31
C GLY A 69 1.35 45.67 55.42
N ARG A 70 1.24 45.50 54.10
CA ARG A 70 1.44 46.59 53.13
C ARG A 70 0.72 46.30 51.80
N ARG A 71 -0.15 47.22 51.41
CA ARG A 71 -0.90 47.23 50.13
C ARG A 71 0.08 47.30 48.94
N PRO A 72 -0.08 46.49 47.88
CA PRO A 72 0.75 46.65 46.69
C PRO A 72 0.21 47.80 45.81
N ARG A 73 1.13 48.68 45.38
CA ARG A 73 0.92 49.72 44.38
C ARG A 73 0.68 49.06 43.01
N ARG A 74 -0.27 49.59 42.24
CA ARG A 74 -0.62 49.14 40.88
C ARG A 74 0.61 49.18 39.96
N ALA A 75 0.90 48.05 39.32
CA ALA A 75 1.84 47.97 38.21
C ALA A 75 1.29 48.68 36.95
N PRO A 76 2.15 49.22 36.06
CA PRO A 76 1.70 49.78 34.79
C PRO A 76 1.08 48.68 33.93
N ARG A 77 -0.09 48.96 33.34
CA ARG A 77 -0.74 48.06 32.38
C ARG A 77 0.13 47.93 31.13
N VAL A 78 0.81 46.80 30.99
CA VAL A 78 1.35 46.36 29.70
C VAL A 78 0.13 46.11 28.81
N ARG A 79 -0.04 46.93 27.76
CA ARG A 79 -0.99 46.64 26.69
C ARG A 79 -0.58 45.29 26.09
N PRO A 80 -1.45 44.28 26.01
CA PRO A 80 -1.11 43.09 25.25
C PRO A 80 -0.90 43.57 23.81
N LEU A 81 0.28 43.28 23.24
CA LEU A 81 0.38 43.22 21.79
C LEU A 81 -0.71 42.24 21.36
N VAL A 82 -1.65 42.73 20.55
CA VAL A 82 -2.58 41.88 19.84
C VAL A 82 -1.71 41.00 18.95
N THR A 83 -1.37 39.81 19.43
CA THR A 83 -0.96 38.71 18.57
C THR A 83 -2.10 38.57 17.59
N ARG A 84 -1.86 38.92 16.33
CA ARG A 84 -2.74 38.57 15.20
C ARG A 84 -3.11 37.12 15.44
N GLY A 85 -4.36 36.87 15.81
CA GLY A 85 -4.83 35.51 15.96
C GLY A 85 -4.55 34.81 14.65
N CYS A 86 -3.81 33.71 14.69
CA CYS A 86 -3.97 32.68 13.68
C CYS A 86 -5.48 32.49 13.59
N ARG A 87 -6.07 32.87 12.45
CA ARG A 87 -7.43 32.44 12.16
C ARG A 87 -7.35 30.93 12.29
N ARG A 88 -7.97 30.38 13.33
CA ARG A 88 -8.32 28.96 13.30
C ARG A 88 -9.26 28.88 12.12
N GLY A 89 -8.72 28.47 10.97
CA GLY A 89 -9.53 28.15 9.81
C GLY A 89 -10.62 27.20 10.29
N GLY A 90 -11.81 27.30 9.71
CA GLY A 90 -12.83 26.28 9.92
C GLY A 90 -12.25 24.88 9.61
N PRO A 91 -12.95 23.81 10.00
CA PRO A 91 -12.51 22.45 9.65
C PRO A 91 -12.17 22.39 8.15
N LEU A 92 -11.01 21.81 7.85
CA LEU A 92 -10.53 21.62 6.48
C LEU A 92 -11.55 20.75 5.75
N ASN A 93 -12.35 21.34 4.87
CA ASN A 93 -13.38 20.60 4.14
C ASN A 93 -12.77 19.86 2.93
N LEU A 94 -11.96 18.85 3.25
CA LEU A 94 -11.25 17.98 2.32
C LEU A 94 -11.63 16.52 2.59
N LEU A 95 -11.76 15.72 1.54
CA LEU A 95 -11.75 14.27 1.64
C LEU A 95 -10.31 13.79 1.54
N VAL A 96 -9.81 13.14 2.58
CA VAL A 96 -8.45 12.59 2.59
C VAL A 96 -8.50 11.08 2.44
N LEU A 97 -7.84 10.58 1.41
CA LEU A 97 -7.79 9.18 1.05
C LEU A 97 -6.41 8.62 1.43
N PHE A 98 -6.39 7.66 2.35
CA PHE A 98 -5.16 7.08 2.85
C PHE A 98 -4.88 5.74 2.15
N ASP A 99 -3.69 5.61 1.57
CA ASP A 99 -3.15 4.29 1.24
C ASP A 99 -2.71 3.53 2.51
N ILE A 100 -2.38 2.25 2.36
CA ILE A 100 -2.03 1.35 3.47
C ILE A 100 -0.56 1.00 3.44
N ASP A 101 -0.10 0.29 2.41
CA ASP A 101 1.25 -0.29 2.36
C ASP A 101 2.28 0.83 2.20
N GLY A 102 3.32 0.86 3.04
CA GLY A 102 4.32 1.93 3.01
C GLY A 102 3.84 3.29 3.55
N THR A 103 2.53 3.48 3.72
CA THR A 103 1.91 4.71 4.23
C THR A 103 1.45 4.58 5.68
N LEU A 104 0.61 3.59 5.98
CA LEU A 104 0.11 3.30 7.34
C LEU A 104 0.76 2.05 7.92
N LEU A 105 0.88 0.98 7.14
CA LEU A 105 1.57 -0.26 7.49
C LEU A 105 2.96 -0.26 6.85
N LEU A 106 4.01 -0.19 7.66
CA LEU A 106 5.39 -0.04 7.16
C LEU A 106 6.14 -1.36 7.01
N THR A 107 5.59 -2.45 7.55
CA THR A 107 6.18 -3.78 7.46
C THR A 107 5.59 -4.59 6.34
N HIS A 108 6.42 -5.45 5.75
CA HIS A 108 5.96 -6.45 4.81
C HIS A 108 4.99 -7.43 5.48
N ASP A 109 3.91 -7.77 4.78
CA ASP A 109 2.86 -8.66 5.26
C ASP A 109 2.98 -10.03 4.56
N GLU A 110 3.64 -10.97 5.22
CA GLU A 110 3.83 -12.33 4.69
C GLU A 110 2.50 -13.09 4.52
N VAL A 111 1.49 -12.77 5.36
CA VAL A 111 0.15 -13.37 5.28
C VAL A 111 -0.54 -12.99 3.98
N TYR A 112 -0.34 -11.74 3.53
CA TYR A 112 -0.85 -11.27 2.24
C TYR A 112 -0.28 -12.11 1.09
N VAL A 113 1.03 -12.31 1.08
CA VAL A 113 1.72 -13.06 0.02
C VAL A 113 1.24 -14.51 -0.01
N GLU A 114 1.15 -15.15 1.15
CA GLU A 114 0.66 -16.52 1.28
C GLU A 114 -0.79 -16.65 0.79
N ALA A 115 -1.69 -15.79 1.25
CA ALA A 115 -3.09 -15.83 0.88
C ALA A 115 -3.30 -15.57 -0.62
N ALA A 116 -2.60 -14.59 -1.20
CA ALA A 116 -2.71 -14.25 -2.61
C ALA A 116 -2.21 -15.39 -3.51
N ARG A 117 -1.06 -15.98 -3.15
CA ARG A 117 -0.50 -17.15 -3.84
C ARG A 117 -1.43 -18.35 -3.77
N ALA A 118 -1.95 -18.66 -2.58
CA ALA A 118 -2.84 -19.80 -2.41
C ALA A 118 -4.15 -19.63 -3.20
N ALA A 119 -4.67 -18.40 -3.32
CA ALA A 119 -5.82 -18.10 -4.16
C ALA A 119 -5.51 -18.23 -5.67
N LEU A 120 -4.30 -17.87 -6.11
CA LEU A 120 -3.86 -18.10 -7.50
C LEU A 120 -3.79 -19.60 -7.81
N GLU A 121 -3.18 -20.38 -6.92
CA GLU A 121 -3.09 -21.84 -7.08
C GLU A 121 -4.48 -22.48 -7.12
N GLU A 122 -5.41 -22.02 -6.28
CA GLU A 122 -6.79 -22.51 -6.26
C GLU A 122 -7.57 -22.19 -7.54
N VAL A 123 -7.49 -20.96 -8.04
CA VAL A 123 -8.37 -20.47 -9.11
C VAL A 123 -7.81 -20.72 -10.50
N TYR A 124 -6.49 -20.58 -10.66
CA TYR A 124 -5.81 -20.67 -11.96
C TYR A 124 -4.87 -21.89 -12.06
N GLY A 125 -4.65 -22.63 -10.97
CA GLY A 125 -3.77 -23.80 -10.98
C GLY A 125 -2.29 -23.45 -11.11
N THR A 126 -1.90 -22.23 -10.73
CA THR A 126 -0.53 -21.71 -10.85
C THR A 126 -0.19 -20.78 -9.69
N ASP A 127 1.08 -20.70 -9.34
CA ASP A 127 1.67 -19.69 -8.45
C ASP A 127 2.32 -18.56 -9.25
N ALA A 128 1.72 -18.19 -10.39
CA ALA A 128 2.24 -17.22 -11.34
C ALA A 128 2.75 -15.95 -10.62
N ASP A 129 4.02 -15.63 -10.88
CA ASP A 129 4.68 -14.45 -10.36
C ASP A 129 5.01 -13.50 -11.52
N GLY A 130 4.94 -12.20 -11.24
CA GLY A 130 5.11 -11.15 -12.22
C GLY A 130 5.96 -10.01 -11.67
N PRO A 131 6.36 -9.05 -12.53
CA PRO A 131 7.06 -7.87 -12.03
C PRO A 131 6.24 -7.18 -10.94
N ASP A 132 6.86 -6.79 -9.83
CA ASP A 132 6.20 -5.95 -8.81
C ASP A 132 6.10 -4.51 -9.34
N VAL A 133 4.90 -3.91 -9.29
CA VAL A 133 4.72 -2.47 -9.52
C VAL A 133 4.18 -1.88 -8.21
N PRO A 134 4.98 -1.06 -7.52
CA PRO A 134 4.59 -0.54 -6.21
C PRO A 134 3.37 0.38 -6.30
N GLY A 135 2.42 0.21 -5.38
CA GLY A 135 1.17 0.97 -5.33
C GLY A 135 0.08 0.45 -6.26
N ASP A 136 0.35 -0.58 -7.07
CA ASP A 136 -0.62 -1.12 -8.04
C ASP A 136 -1.79 -1.83 -7.34
N THR A 137 -2.88 -2.07 -8.07
CA THR A 137 -4.00 -2.86 -7.54
C THR A 137 -3.68 -4.35 -7.57
N ALA A 138 -4.27 -5.08 -6.62
CA ALA A 138 -4.08 -6.52 -6.52
C ALA A 138 -4.52 -7.24 -7.81
N THR A 139 -5.61 -6.79 -8.44
CA THR A 139 -6.07 -7.33 -9.74
C THR A 139 -5.16 -6.97 -10.90
N ALA A 140 -4.62 -5.75 -10.96
CA ALA A 140 -3.69 -5.34 -12.02
C ALA A 140 -2.38 -6.13 -11.93
N HIS A 141 -1.87 -6.33 -10.70
CA HIS A 141 -0.71 -7.18 -10.44
C HIS A 141 -0.96 -8.63 -10.90
N VAL A 142 -2.07 -9.23 -10.47
CA VAL A 142 -2.38 -10.64 -10.84
C VAL A 142 -2.63 -10.81 -12.33
N ARG A 143 -3.37 -9.90 -12.97
CA ARG A 143 -3.55 -9.92 -14.42
C ARG A 143 -2.20 -9.94 -15.13
N ARG A 144 -1.30 -9.04 -14.73
CA ARG A 144 0.02 -8.92 -15.33
C ARG A 144 0.87 -10.17 -15.13
N ALA A 145 0.83 -10.78 -13.95
CA ALA A 145 1.52 -12.05 -13.67
C ALA A 145 0.98 -13.21 -14.53
N LEU A 146 -0.34 -13.33 -14.65
CA LEU A 146 -0.99 -14.38 -15.44
C LEU A 146 -0.73 -14.23 -16.94
N LEU A 147 -0.84 -13.01 -17.48
CA LEU A 147 -0.51 -12.73 -18.88
C LEU A 147 0.95 -13.04 -19.19
N ALA A 148 1.88 -12.67 -18.29
CA ALA A 148 3.29 -13.02 -18.42
C ALA A 148 3.55 -14.54 -18.36
N SER A 149 2.65 -15.29 -17.70
CA SER A 149 2.69 -16.75 -17.59
C SER A 149 1.98 -17.48 -18.74
N GLY A 150 1.50 -16.76 -19.76
CA GLY A 150 0.93 -17.33 -20.98
C GLY A 150 -0.59 -17.56 -20.96
N PHE A 151 -1.29 -17.06 -19.94
CA PHE A 151 -2.76 -16.99 -19.97
C PHE A 151 -3.20 -15.91 -20.96
N ASP A 152 -4.29 -16.15 -21.68
CA ASP A 152 -4.94 -15.10 -22.46
C ASP A 152 -5.87 -14.23 -21.59
N SER A 153 -6.27 -13.06 -22.10
CA SER A 153 -7.11 -12.13 -21.35
C SER A 153 -8.45 -12.75 -20.94
N ALA A 154 -9.07 -13.59 -21.77
CA ALA A 154 -10.35 -14.20 -21.44
C ALA A 154 -10.23 -15.22 -20.30
N GLN A 155 -9.13 -15.98 -20.27
CA GLN A 155 -8.81 -16.89 -19.16
C GLN A 155 -8.58 -16.11 -17.85
N VAL A 156 -7.88 -14.98 -17.91
CA VAL A 156 -7.68 -14.11 -16.74
C VAL A 156 -9.03 -13.59 -16.23
N GLU A 157 -9.82 -12.94 -17.08
CA GLU A 157 -11.14 -12.38 -16.68
C GLU A 157 -12.04 -13.44 -16.06
N ALA A 158 -12.05 -14.66 -16.61
CA ALA A 158 -12.94 -15.72 -16.16
C ALA A 158 -12.72 -16.14 -14.71
N GLY A 159 -11.56 -15.85 -14.12
CA GLY A 159 -11.19 -16.21 -12.75
C GLY A 159 -11.09 -15.06 -11.76
N LEU A 160 -11.03 -13.80 -12.21
CA LEU A 160 -10.53 -12.69 -11.39
C LEU A 160 -11.41 -12.42 -10.15
N ASP A 161 -12.73 -12.43 -10.33
CA ASP A 161 -13.69 -12.29 -9.22
C ASP A 161 -13.59 -13.44 -8.21
N ARG A 162 -13.35 -14.68 -8.69
CA ARG A 162 -13.16 -15.84 -7.81
C ARG A 162 -11.85 -15.71 -7.04
N TRP A 163 -10.80 -15.25 -7.71
CA TRP A 163 -9.51 -14.99 -7.08
C TRP A 163 -9.61 -13.93 -5.99
N CYS A 164 -10.24 -12.77 -6.26
CA CYS A 164 -10.47 -11.73 -5.26
C CYS A 164 -11.21 -12.23 -4.01
N ARG A 165 -12.23 -13.10 -4.20
CA ARG A 165 -12.97 -13.70 -3.10
C ARG A 165 -12.12 -14.69 -2.30
N SER A 166 -11.51 -15.66 -2.97
CA SER A 166 -10.65 -16.67 -2.32
C SER A 166 -9.49 -15.98 -1.59
N PHE A 167 -8.83 -15.01 -2.22
CA PHE A 167 -7.77 -14.24 -1.59
C PHE A 167 -8.24 -13.53 -0.31
N SER A 168 -9.37 -12.83 -0.38
CA SER A 168 -9.95 -12.11 0.76
C SER A 168 -10.28 -13.04 1.94
N GLU A 169 -10.95 -14.16 1.66
CA GLU A 169 -11.35 -15.14 2.67
C GLU A 169 -10.12 -15.77 3.34
N ARG A 170 -9.17 -16.25 2.54
CA ARG A 170 -7.94 -16.88 3.03
C ARG A 170 -7.08 -15.92 3.84
N TYR A 171 -7.00 -14.66 3.42
CA TYR A 171 -6.23 -13.66 4.16
C TYR A 171 -6.80 -13.44 5.56
N VAL A 172 -8.12 -13.29 5.68
CA VAL A 172 -8.78 -13.08 6.97
C VAL A 172 -8.56 -14.29 7.89
N ASP A 173 -8.70 -15.50 7.35
CA ASP A 173 -8.50 -16.75 8.11
C ASP A 173 -7.05 -16.89 8.59
N LEU A 174 -6.08 -16.67 7.71
CA LEU A 174 -4.66 -16.76 8.06
C LEU A 174 -4.25 -15.66 9.05
N LEU A 175 -4.75 -14.43 8.86
CA LEU A 175 -4.43 -13.32 9.74
C LEU A 175 -4.92 -13.58 11.17
N ALA A 176 -6.09 -14.24 11.34
CA ALA A 176 -6.66 -14.55 12.66
C ALA A 176 -5.66 -15.27 13.58
N GLU A 177 -4.86 -16.19 13.03
CA GLU A 177 -3.87 -16.98 13.76
C GLU A 177 -2.44 -16.43 13.67
N ALA A 178 -2.20 -15.40 12.86
CA ALA A 178 -0.87 -14.86 12.61
C ALA A 178 -0.32 -13.99 13.75
N ASP A 179 0.95 -14.19 14.08
CA ASP A 179 1.71 -13.29 14.95
C ASP A 179 2.13 -12.03 14.21
N THR A 180 1.51 -10.92 14.58
CA THR A 180 1.69 -9.59 13.94
C THR A 180 2.36 -8.59 14.88
N ARG A 181 3.02 -9.06 15.96
CA ARG A 181 3.75 -8.18 16.89
C ARG A 181 4.91 -7.42 16.24
N HIS A 182 5.39 -7.92 15.12
CA HIS A 182 6.43 -7.28 14.34
C HIS A 182 5.89 -6.19 13.41
N TRP A 183 4.56 -6.06 13.24
CA TRP A 183 4.00 -5.04 12.36
C TRP A 183 4.26 -3.64 12.89
N GLU A 184 4.75 -2.78 11.99
CA GLU A 184 5.04 -1.39 12.32
C GLU A 184 3.96 -0.49 11.71
N LEU A 185 3.24 0.19 12.59
CA LEU A 185 2.36 1.28 12.22
C LEU A 185 3.19 2.55 12.01
N ALA A 186 2.87 3.33 10.98
CA ALA A 186 3.51 4.61 10.74
C ALA A 186 3.41 5.53 11.97
N PRO A 187 4.50 6.21 12.37
CA PRO A 187 4.48 7.13 13.49
C PRO A 187 3.37 8.18 13.33
N HIS A 188 2.67 8.46 14.43
CA HIS A 188 1.59 9.45 14.49
C HIS A 188 0.36 9.18 13.60
N ALA A 189 0.24 7.98 13.02
CA ALA A 189 -0.87 7.64 12.12
C ALA A 189 -2.24 7.83 12.77
N ALA A 190 -2.44 7.31 13.99
CA ALA A 190 -3.73 7.40 14.67
C ALA A 190 -4.12 8.86 14.96
N GLU A 191 -3.16 9.68 15.40
CA GLU A 191 -3.35 11.10 15.65
C GLU A 191 -3.69 11.86 14.36
N ALA A 192 -2.90 11.66 13.30
CA ALA A 192 -3.09 12.30 12.00
C ALA A 192 -4.45 11.94 11.38
N ILE A 193 -4.81 10.66 11.35
CA ILE A 193 -6.09 10.16 10.86
C ILE A 193 -7.25 10.75 11.68
N SER A 194 -7.12 10.79 13.02
CA SER A 194 -8.19 11.31 13.90
C SER A 194 -8.45 12.81 13.71
N ALA A 195 -7.45 13.57 13.26
CA ALA A 195 -7.56 15.00 13.00
C ALA A 195 -8.27 15.32 11.67
N VAL A 196 -8.47 14.32 10.80
CA VAL A 196 -9.18 14.47 9.53
C VAL A 196 -10.65 14.08 9.71
N GLU A 197 -11.55 15.02 9.37
CA GLU A 197 -13.00 14.82 9.47
C GLU A 197 -13.51 13.83 8.40
N HIS A 198 -13.27 14.12 7.11
CA HIS A 198 -13.65 13.26 6.00
C HIS A 198 -12.44 12.45 5.54
N ARG A 199 -12.39 11.19 5.99
CA ARG A 199 -11.29 10.27 5.71
C ARG A 199 -11.82 8.94 5.21
N ALA A 200 -11.09 8.33 4.29
CA ALA A 200 -11.36 6.98 3.83
C ALA A 200 -10.06 6.29 3.40
N LEU A 201 -10.12 4.98 3.17
CA LEU A 201 -9.02 4.24 2.55
C LEU A 201 -9.11 4.35 1.02
N LEU A 202 -7.97 4.44 0.36
CA LEU A 202 -7.84 4.17 -1.06
C LEU A 202 -6.60 3.29 -1.24
N THR A 203 -6.80 2.03 -1.58
CA THR A 203 -5.71 1.05 -1.58
C THR A 203 -5.86 0.03 -2.70
N GLY A 204 -4.73 -0.52 -3.14
CA GLY A 204 -4.70 -1.58 -4.15
C GLY A 204 -5.20 -2.92 -3.61
N ASN A 205 -5.37 -3.05 -2.30
CA ASN A 205 -5.76 -4.29 -1.65
C ASN A 205 -7.27 -4.57 -1.76
N PRO A 206 -7.72 -5.83 -1.64
CA PRO A 206 -9.13 -6.14 -1.48
C PRO A 206 -9.73 -5.50 -0.22
N PRO A 207 -11.05 -5.20 -0.19
CA PRO A 207 -11.69 -4.56 0.96
C PRO A 207 -11.49 -5.33 2.28
N ALA A 208 -11.69 -6.65 2.26
CA ALA A 208 -11.56 -7.47 3.47
C ALA A 208 -10.13 -7.46 4.03
N VAL A 209 -9.13 -7.50 3.15
CA VAL A 209 -7.71 -7.41 3.51
C VAL A 209 -7.41 -6.06 4.15
N ALA A 210 -7.82 -4.97 3.49
CA ALA A 210 -7.62 -3.61 3.96
C ALA A 210 -8.23 -3.39 5.36
N HIS A 211 -9.50 -3.77 5.56
CA HIS A 211 -10.17 -3.63 6.85
C HIS A 211 -9.56 -4.52 7.93
N ALA A 212 -9.22 -5.77 7.61
CA ALA A 212 -8.61 -6.68 8.58
C ALA A 212 -7.23 -6.17 9.07
N ARG A 213 -6.43 -5.56 8.18
CA ARG A 213 -5.19 -4.86 8.57
C ARG A 213 -5.47 -3.68 9.49
N MET A 214 -6.45 -2.85 9.17
CA MET A 214 -6.80 -1.69 10.00
C MET A 214 -7.27 -2.12 11.39
N GLU A 215 -8.08 -3.17 11.50
CA GLU A 215 -8.47 -3.74 12.79
C GLU A 215 -7.25 -4.23 13.57
N ARG A 216 -6.35 -4.98 12.92
CA ARG A 216 -5.14 -5.51 13.56
C ARG A 216 -4.20 -4.40 14.05
N LEU A 217 -4.11 -3.30 13.32
CA LEU A 217 -3.31 -2.12 13.68
C LEU A 217 -4.02 -1.20 14.69
N GLY A 218 -5.24 -1.51 15.12
CA GLY A 218 -6.02 -0.67 16.03
C GLY A 218 -6.54 0.63 15.40
N LEU A 219 -6.59 0.69 14.07
CA LEU A 219 -7.11 1.80 13.26
C LEU A 219 -8.53 1.55 12.72
N GLY A 220 -9.09 0.35 12.87
CA GLY A 220 -10.39 -0.05 12.28
C GLY A 220 -11.53 0.95 12.51
N ARG A 221 -11.64 1.49 13.73
CA ARG A 221 -12.64 2.52 14.09
C ARG A 221 -12.63 3.77 13.21
N PHE A 222 -11.51 4.07 12.56
CA PHE A 222 -11.37 5.25 11.72
C PHE A 222 -11.90 5.05 10.31
N PHE A 223 -12.04 3.81 9.85
CA PHE A 223 -12.37 3.42 8.50
C PHE A 223 -13.55 2.43 8.49
N PRO A 224 -14.78 2.91 8.78
CA PRO A 224 -15.95 2.04 8.76
C PRO A 224 -16.20 1.50 7.33
N PRO A 225 -16.81 0.30 7.21
CA PRO A 225 -17.19 -0.25 5.92
C PRO A 225 -18.10 0.69 5.11
N GLY A 226 -18.04 0.59 3.78
CA GLY A 226 -18.89 1.35 2.87
C GLY A 226 -18.30 2.70 2.43
N GLN A 227 -17.16 3.10 2.98
CA GLN A 227 -16.36 4.26 2.52
C GLN A 227 -15.03 3.79 1.95
N GLY A 228 -14.43 4.62 1.08
CA GLY A 228 -13.18 4.30 0.40
C GLY A 228 -13.33 3.44 -0.85
N ALA A 229 -12.21 3.02 -1.41
CA ALA A 229 -12.16 2.19 -2.61
C ALA A 229 -10.95 1.24 -2.60
N PHE A 230 -11.16 0.04 -3.15
CA PHE A 230 -10.27 -1.09 -2.96
C PHE A 230 -9.96 -1.80 -4.29
N GLY A 231 -8.74 -2.31 -4.46
CA GLY A 231 -8.25 -2.81 -5.76
C GLY A 231 -8.88 -4.10 -6.29
N CYS A 232 -9.76 -4.78 -5.54
CA CYS A 232 -10.64 -5.83 -6.09
C CYS A 232 -12.00 -5.32 -6.56
N GLU A 233 -12.23 -4.00 -6.50
CA GLU A 233 -13.46 -3.36 -7.00
C GLU A 233 -13.22 -2.66 -8.33
N ARG A 234 -12.01 -2.11 -8.53
CA ARG A 234 -11.53 -1.57 -9.80
C ARG A 234 -10.06 -1.90 -9.96
N GLU A 235 -9.70 -2.27 -11.18
CA GLU A 235 -8.31 -2.59 -11.52
C GLU A 235 -7.46 -1.33 -11.69
N SER A 236 -8.02 -0.28 -12.28
CA SER A 236 -7.32 1.00 -12.42
C SER A 236 -7.31 1.76 -11.10
N ARG A 237 -6.12 2.16 -10.64
CA ARG A 237 -5.97 2.99 -9.43
C ARG A 237 -6.67 4.34 -9.59
N THR A 238 -6.65 4.93 -10.79
CA THR A 238 -7.40 6.16 -11.10
C THR A 238 -8.92 5.97 -10.96
N GLU A 239 -9.46 4.79 -11.30
CA GLU A 239 -10.89 4.49 -11.11
C GLU A 239 -11.27 4.34 -9.63
N LEU A 240 -10.34 3.93 -8.76
CA LEU A 240 -10.57 3.90 -7.31
C LEU A 240 -10.84 5.29 -6.74
N PHE A 241 -10.20 6.34 -7.26
CA PHE A 241 -10.50 7.72 -6.85
C PHE A 241 -11.93 8.12 -7.18
N ALA A 242 -12.43 7.74 -8.35
CA ALA A 242 -13.82 8.01 -8.73
C ALA A 242 -14.79 7.28 -7.79
N LEU A 243 -14.55 6.00 -7.51
CA LEU A 243 -15.37 5.19 -6.62
C LEU A 243 -15.36 5.70 -5.17
N ALA A 244 -14.20 6.09 -4.64
CA ALA A 244 -14.08 6.62 -3.28
C ALA A 244 -14.86 7.95 -3.14
N ARG A 245 -14.79 8.83 -4.14
CA ARG A 245 -15.54 10.09 -4.15
C ARG A 245 -17.05 9.88 -4.31
N GLU A 246 -17.47 8.94 -5.14
CA GLU A 246 -18.90 8.56 -5.28
C GLU A 246 -19.49 8.16 -3.92
N ARG A 247 -18.76 7.31 -3.17
CA ARG A 247 -19.16 6.87 -1.81
C ARG A 247 -19.12 7.99 -0.77
N ALA A 248 -18.30 9.00 -0.98
CA ALA A 248 -18.23 10.21 -0.16
C ALA A 248 -19.14 11.32 -0.72
N ASP A 249 -20.38 10.98 -1.07
CA ASP A 249 -21.40 11.92 -1.56
C ASP A 249 -20.96 12.75 -2.79
N ASN A 250 -20.30 12.09 -3.75
CA ASN A 250 -19.75 12.71 -4.97
C ASN A 250 -18.76 13.86 -4.67
N TRP A 251 -17.85 13.63 -3.73
CA TRP A 251 -16.88 14.64 -3.30
C TRP A 251 -16.11 15.26 -4.48
N PRO A 252 -15.90 16.59 -4.52
CA PRO A 252 -15.17 17.21 -5.62
C PRO A 252 -13.70 16.75 -5.69
N ALA A 253 -13.22 16.44 -6.90
CA ALA A 253 -11.83 16.00 -7.12
C ALA A 253 -10.81 17.03 -6.60
N ALA A 254 -11.00 18.31 -6.92
CA ALA A 254 -10.16 19.41 -6.43
C ALA A 254 -10.19 19.64 -4.90
N ARG A 255 -11.04 18.90 -4.16
CA ARG A 255 -11.10 18.88 -2.69
C ARG A 255 -10.84 17.49 -2.11
N THR A 256 -10.24 16.62 -2.91
CA THR A 256 -9.83 15.27 -2.53
C THR A 256 -8.32 15.22 -2.53
N VAL A 257 -7.74 14.69 -1.44
CA VAL A 257 -6.28 14.59 -1.25
C VAL A 257 -5.92 13.13 -1.04
N SER A 258 -5.06 12.58 -1.88
CA SER A 258 -4.42 11.29 -1.66
C SER A 258 -3.27 11.44 -0.67
N VAL A 259 -3.07 10.46 0.20
CA VAL A 259 -1.91 10.32 1.08
C VAL A 259 -1.32 8.93 0.83
N GLY A 260 -0.14 8.89 0.21
CA GLY A 260 0.51 7.64 -0.22
C GLY A 260 2.03 7.76 -0.30
N ASP A 261 2.74 6.64 -0.38
CA ASP A 261 4.21 6.59 -0.40
C ASP A 261 4.81 6.30 -1.79
N THR A 262 3.99 6.07 -2.82
CA THR A 262 4.50 5.68 -4.14
C THR A 262 4.33 6.77 -5.20
N PRO A 263 5.21 6.81 -6.23
CA PRO A 263 4.96 7.65 -7.41
C PRO A 263 3.63 7.35 -8.10
N LEU A 264 3.13 6.11 -8.00
CA LEU A 264 1.85 5.72 -8.57
C LEU A 264 0.66 6.33 -7.80
N ASP A 265 0.77 6.52 -6.49
CA ASP A 265 -0.23 7.27 -5.71
C ASP A 265 -0.31 8.73 -6.17
N VAL A 266 0.85 9.33 -6.45
CA VAL A 266 0.96 10.70 -6.97
C VAL A 266 0.33 10.81 -8.35
N SER A 267 0.78 10.00 -9.31
CA SER A 267 0.30 10.09 -10.68
C SER A 267 -1.19 9.76 -10.79
N SER A 268 -1.68 8.73 -10.08
CA SER A 268 -3.09 8.33 -10.13
C SER A 268 -4.01 9.38 -9.50
N ALA A 269 -3.58 10.07 -8.45
CA ALA A 269 -4.34 11.18 -7.87
C ALA A 269 -4.48 12.33 -8.88
N HIS A 270 -3.38 12.70 -9.54
CA HIS A 270 -3.36 13.77 -10.54
C HIS A 270 -4.19 13.41 -11.78
N ASP A 271 -4.09 12.18 -12.27
CA ASP A 271 -4.93 11.67 -13.36
C ASP A 271 -6.42 11.69 -13.01
N ALA A 272 -6.76 11.53 -11.73
CA ALA A 272 -8.13 11.66 -11.21
C ALA A 272 -8.56 13.11 -10.92
N GLY A 273 -7.70 14.11 -11.19
CA GLY A 273 -7.93 15.52 -10.90
C GLY A 273 -7.95 15.85 -9.39
N CYS A 274 -7.37 14.98 -8.57
CA CYS A 274 -7.23 15.12 -7.13
C CYS A 274 -5.84 15.67 -6.78
N LEU A 275 -5.68 16.12 -5.53
CA LEU A 275 -4.39 16.53 -4.98
C LEU A 275 -3.68 15.32 -4.36
N SER A 276 -2.37 15.41 -4.19
CA SER A 276 -1.55 14.36 -3.59
C SER A 276 -0.58 14.90 -2.54
N ILE A 277 -0.50 14.20 -1.41
CA ILE A 277 0.56 14.33 -0.42
C ILE A 277 1.38 13.04 -0.45
N GLY A 278 2.63 13.14 -0.89
CA GLY A 278 3.60 12.06 -0.83
C GLY A 278 4.18 11.93 0.58
N VAL A 279 4.18 10.72 1.14
CA VAL A 279 4.75 10.42 2.45
C VAL A 279 5.99 9.57 2.29
N ALA A 280 7.17 10.12 2.60
CA ALA A 280 8.46 9.43 2.45
C ALA A 280 8.75 8.42 3.60
N THR A 281 7.75 7.63 3.98
CA THR A 281 7.84 6.57 5.00
C THR A 281 8.12 5.19 4.41
N GLY A 282 7.76 4.98 3.15
CA GLY A 282 7.99 3.72 2.45
C GLY A 282 9.33 3.65 1.75
N ARG A 283 9.38 2.97 0.59
CA ARG A 283 10.65 2.74 -0.14
C ARG A 283 11.12 3.93 -0.96
N TYR A 284 10.24 4.90 -1.22
CA TYR A 284 10.50 6.07 -2.05
C TYR A 284 10.83 7.28 -1.19
N GLY A 285 11.90 7.98 -1.56
CA GLY A 285 12.32 9.19 -0.87
C GLY A 285 11.57 10.42 -1.35
N ALA A 286 11.78 11.56 -0.69
CA ALA A 286 11.14 12.82 -1.05
C ALA A 286 11.43 13.27 -2.50
N ALA A 287 12.58 12.91 -3.06
CA ALA A 287 12.92 13.21 -4.45
C ALA A 287 12.05 12.42 -5.44
N ASP A 288 11.76 11.16 -5.15
CA ASP A 288 10.93 10.29 -5.97
C ASP A 288 9.46 10.75 -5.95
N LEU A 289 9.04 11.35 -4.84
CA LEU A 289 7.68 11.88 -4.62
C LEU A 289 7.56 13.38 -4.95
N SER A 290 8.58 13.99 -5.54
CA SER A 290 8.65 15.44 -5.78
C SER A 290 7.57 16.01 -6.71
N HIS A 291 6.86 15.14 -7.42
CA HIS A 291 5.71 15.52 -8.23
C HIS A 291 4.43 15.73 -7.40
N ALA A 292 4.36 15.27 -6.16
CA ALA A 292 3.20 15.51 -5.29
C ALA A 292 3.00 17.00 -5.00
N ASP A 293 1.77 17.40 -4.70
CA ASP A 293 1.45 18.79 -4.32
C ASP A 293 2.08 19.17 -2.96
N SER A 294 2.34 18.17 -2.11
CA SER A 294 3.18 18.30 -0.92
C SER A 294 3.91 17.00 -0.66
N VAL A 295 5.09 17.08 -0.03
CA VAL A 295 5.85 15.91 0.41
C VAL A 295 6.19 16.06 1.88
N ILE A 296 5.86 15.06 2.67
CA ILE A 296 6.14 14.98 4.11
C ILE A 296 6.96 13.73 4.41
N SER A 297 7.71 13.75 5.51
CA SER A 297 8.49 12.58 5.95
C SER A 297 7.84 11.84 7.13
N ASP A 298 6.82 12.42 7.75
CA ASP A 298 6.11 11.87 8.90
C ASP A 298 4.65 12.35 8.88
N LEU A 299 3.71 11.50 9.29
CA LEU A 299 2.28 11.83 9.32
C LEU A 299 1.93 12.94 10.34
N ALA A 300 2.81 13.26 11.28
CA ALA A 300 2.68 14.43 12.15
C ALA A 300 2.58 15.75 11.36
N ASP A 301 3.18 15.79 10.16
CA ASP A 301 3.16 16.97 9.27
C ASP A 301 1.94 16.98 8.33
N LEU A 302 1.02 16.00 8.43
CA LEU A 302 -0.14 15.92 7.56
C LEU A 302 -1.07 17.14 7.71
N ALA A 303 -1.38 17.54 8.94
CA ALA A 303 -2.26 18.68 9.19
C ALA A 303 -1.74 20.00 8.59
N PRO A 304 -0.46 20.41 8.81
CA PRO A 304 0.08 21.60 8.15
C PRO A 304 0.17 21.45 6.63
N ALA A 305 0.47 20.26 6.10
CA ALA A 305 0.47 20.02 4.65
C ALA A 305 -0.93 20.21 4.03
N LEU A 306 -1.98 19.63 4.64
CA LEU A 306 -3.37 19.80 4.20
C LEU A 306 -3.82 21.26 4.25
N ALA A 307 -3.38 22.02 5.26
CA ALA A 307 -3.68 23.45 5.37
C ALA A 307 -3.02 24.29 4.27
N ALA A 308 -1.84 23.87 3.77
CA ALA A 308 -1.13 24.55 2.70
C ALA A 308 -1.72 24.31 1.30
N LEU A 309 -2.46 23.21 1.13
CA LEU A 309 -3.14 22.87 -0.13
C LEU A 309 -4.47 23.60 -0.35
N GLN A 310 -4.88 24.45 0.59
CA GLN A 310 -6.10 25.25 0.44
C GLN A 310 -5.85 26.48 -0.45
N PRO A 311 -6.77 26.79 -1.38
CA PRO A 311 -6.75 28.05 -2.13
C PRO A 311 -7.04 29.28 -1.26
#